data_AF-A0AAT9G9J1-F1
#
_entry.id   AF-A0AAT9G9J1-F1
#
_cell.length_a   1.000
_cell.length_b   1.000
_cell.length_c   1.000
_cell.angle_alpha   90.00
_cell.angle_beta   90.00
_cell.angle_gamma   90.00
#
_symmetry.space_group_name_H-M   'P 1'
#
loop_
_entity.id
_entity.type
_entity.pdbx_description
1 polymer ?
#
loop_
_entity_poly.entity_id
_entity_poly.type
_entity_poly.pdbx_seq_one_letter_code
_entity_poly.pdbx_strand_id
1 'polypeptide(L)'
;MQVSDIESEYGAFKSMFSSFDKYLAVILAGDVPENGTYHCYTNKEAEKLAEYVSNLALKNNYFVLVSNGPRTGKYDCQNNKELSVHEKDSIMDMVTSSFQRVLQENRVPFKLFDFKKGQPSMYKAILGAVLYNKHSLIIVPGESTSMVSETVDMLPAKTVTVYYNSTMNETHKRHIKNEFNEGRVSIIDENMHLHLPNIPNNMRAKYYSASENIAKGIYTLWHTRTVTIPKVIK
;
A
#
# COMPACT_ATOMS: atom_id res chain seq x y z
N MET A 1 -15.02 0.38 -1.84
CA MET A 1 -14.71 1.50 -2.75
C MET A 1 -15.02 1.05 -4.16
N GLN A 2 -15.43 1.94 -5.08
CA GLN A 2 -15.70 1.59 -6.47
C GLN A 2 -14.69 2.24 -7.42
N VAL A 3 -14.43 1.63 -8.57
CA VAL A 3 -13.51 2.18 -9.60
C VAL A 3 -13.93 3.58 -10.05
N SER A 4 -15.23 3.90 -10.03
CA SER A 4 -15.76 5.26 -10.28
C SER A 4 -15.21 6.32 -9.33
N ASP A 5 -14.91 5.94 -8.08
CA ASP A 5 -14.33 6.86 -7.10
C ASP A 5 -12.89 7.22 -7.47
N ILE A 6 -12.13 6.26 -8.02
CA ILE A 6 -10.76 6.45 -8.49
C ILE A 6 -10.73 7.36 -9.72
N GLU A 7 -11.65 7.14 -10.66
CA GLU A 7 -11.76 7.98 -11.86
C GLU A 7 -12.01 9.44 -11.52
N SER A 8 -12.96 9.70 -10.62
CA SER A 8 -13.31 11.05 -10.18
C SER A 8 -12.13 11.74 -9.50
N GLU A 9 -11.46 11.05 -8.57
CA GLU A 9 -10.33 11.62 -7.81
C GLU A 9 -9.12 11.86 -8.72
N TYR A 10 -8.79 10.90 -9.59
CA TYR A 10 -7.72 11.08 -10.55
C TYR A 10 -8.01 12.23 -11.52
N GLY A 11 -9.25 12.36 -11.99
CA GLY A 11 -9.67 13.50 -12.81
C GLY A 11 -9.50 14.84 -12.10
N ALA A 12 -9.94 14.93 -10.85
CA ALA A 12 -9.85 16.15 -10.04
C ALA A 12 -8.40 16.59 -9.77
N PHE A 13 -7.50 15.63 -9.61
CA PHE A 13 -6.09 15.88 -9.28
C PHE A 13 -5.14 15.69 -10.46
N LYS A 14 -5.64 15.49 -11.68
CA LYS A 14 -4.82 15.13 -12.86
C LYS A 14 -3.67 16.11 -13.12
N SER A 15 -3.91 17.40 -12.90
CA SER A 15 -2.92 18.47 -13.08
C SER A 15 -1.74 18.41 -12.11
N MET A 16 -1.86 17.67 -11.01
CA MET A 16 -0.78 17.48 -10.03
C MET A 16 0.23 16.40 -10.45
N PHE A 17 -0.12 15.58 -11.46
CA PHE A 17 0.76 14.54 -12.00
C PHE A 17 1.56 15.09 -13.19
N SER A 18 2.79 14.62 -13.35
CA SER A 18 3.64 14.96 -14.50
C SER A 18 3.11 14.31 -15.77
N SER A 19 3.48 14.80 -16.96
CA SER A 19 3.03 14.22 -18.25
C SER A 19 3.75 12.91 -18.62
N PHE A 20 4.25 12.15 -17.63
CA PHE A 20 4.93 10.89 -17.85
C PHE A 20 3.93 9.76 -18.11
N ASP A 21 4.31 8.85 -19.00
CA ASP A 21 3.45 7.71 -19.40
C ASP A 21 3.52 6.53 -18.41
N LYS A 22 4.48 6.55 -17.47
CA LYS A 22 4.72 5.45 -16.54
C LYS A 22 5.04 5.97 -15.14
N TYR A 23 4.31 5.47 -14.15
CA TYR A 23 4.52 5.81 -12.76
C TYR A 23 4.99 4.61 -11.94
N LEU A 24 5.86 4.88 -10.97
CA LEU A 24 6.13 4.00 -9.85
C LEU A 24 5.60 4.67 -8.59
N ALA A 25 4.41 4.26 -8.16
CA ALA A 25 3.82 4.76 -6.92
C ALA A 25 4.41 4.03 -5.72
N VAL A 26 4.68 4.76 -4.64
CA VAL A 26 5.23 4.22 -3.40
C VAL A 26 4.48 4.85 -2.23
N ILE A 27 3.85 4.01 -1.43
CA ILE A 27 3.22 4.44 -0.18
C ILE A 27 4.13 4.03 0.99
N LEU A 28 4.51 4.99 1.83
CA LEU A 28 5.38 4.74 2.98
C LEU A 28 4.56 4.14 4.14
N ALA A 29 5.17 3.19 4.84
CA ALA A 29 4.59 2.51 6.00
C ALA A 29 4.36 3.48 7.16
N GLY A 30 3.41 3.12 8.02
CA GLY A 30 3.17 3.80 9.27
C GLY A 30 3.79 3.08 10.47
N ASP A 31 4.03 3.85 11.52
CA ASP A 31 4.34 3.35 12.85
C ASP A 31 3.07 2.72 13.47
N VAL A 32 3.23 1.62 14.21
CA VAL A 32 2.13 0.86 14.81
C VAL A 32 2.16 0.98 16.35
N PRO A 33 1.13 1.56 16.97
CA PRO A 33 0.96 1.46 18.42
C PRO A 33 0.46 0.06 18.80
N GLU A 34 1.16 -0.62 19.70
CA GLU A 34 0.81 -1.95 20.20
C GLU A 34 1.13 -2.05 21.70
N ASN A 35 0.13 -2.39 22.51
CA ASN A 35 0.26 -2.65 23.95
C ASN A 35 0.99 -1.57 24.76
N GLY A 36 0.81 -0.28 24.40
CA GLY A 36 1.47 0.85 25.09
C GLY A 36 2.91 1.12 24.64
N THR A 37 3.39 0.38 23.64
CA THR A 37 4.65 0.63 22.94
C THR A 37 4.40 0.98 21.48
N TYR A 38 5.38 1.60 20.85
CA TYR A 38 5.33 1.91 19.42
C TYR A 38 6.33 1.03 18.67
N HIS A 39 5.90 0.48 17.54
CA HIS A 39 6.74 -0.16 16.54
C HIS A 39 6.93 0.81 15.39
N CYS A 40 8.16 1.28 15.17
CA CYS A 40 8.45 2.34 14.20
C CYS A 40 8.96 1.78 12.88
N TYR A 41 8.44 2.34 11.78
CA TYR A 41 9.06 2.22 10.48
C TYR A 41 10.25 3.18 10.41
N THR A 42 11.46 2.64 10.31
CA THR A 42 12.66 3.44 10.58
C THR A 42 13.16 4.24 9.36
N ASN A 43 13.88 5.33 9.61
CA ASN A 43 14.58 6.10 8.56
C ASN A 43 15.47 5.21 7.68
N LYS A 44 16.16 4.24 8.29
CA LYS A 44 17.05 3.31 7.58
C LYS A 44 16.28 2.37 6.65
N GLU A 45 15.09 1.92 7.04
CA GLU A 45 14.24 1.12 6.16
C GLU A 45 13.70 1.96 5.00
N ALA A 46 13.30 3.20 5.27
CA ALA A 46 12.89 4.15 4.24
C ALA A 46 14.02 4.43 3.24
N GLU A 47 15.26 4.60 3.69
CA GLU A 47 16.42 4.78 2.82
C GLU A 47 16.67 3.54 1.95
N LYS A 48 16.61 2.33 2.54
CA LYS A 48 16.74 1.07 1.76
C LYS A 48 15.66 0.95 0.69
N LEU A 49 14.40 1.27 1.03
CA LEU A 49 13.32 1.25 0.06
C LEU A 49 13.53 2.32 -1.03
N ALA A 50 14.00 3.51 -0.67
CA ALA A 50 14.30 4.58 -1.62
C ALA A 50 15.41 4.19 -2.59
N GLU A 51 16.45 3.47 -2.14
CA GLU A 51 17.49 2.92 -3.02
C GLU A 51 16.92 1.88 -3.99
N TYR A 52 16.09 0.96 -3.50
CA TYR A 52 15.42 0.00 -4.36
C TYR A 52 14.55 0.70 -5.42
N VAL A 53 13.73 1.66 -4.99
CA VAL A 53 12.85 2.46 -5.84
C VAL A 53 13.65 3.27 -6.86
N SER A 54 14.78 3.86 -6.46
CA SER A 54 15.66 4.63 -7.36
C SER A 54 16.18 3.75 -8.49
N ASN A 55 16.71 2.58 -8.16
CA ASN A 55 17.23 1.63 -9.13
C ASN A 55 16.13 1.16 -10.08
N LEU A 56 14.94 0.85 -9.56
CA LEU A 56 13.81 0.42 -10.37
C LEU A 56 13.31 1.54 -11.30
N ALA A 57 13.22 2.77 -10.79
CA ALA A 57 12.78 3.95 -11.52
C ALA A 57 13.71 4.31 -12.65
N LEU A 58 15.01 4.41 -12.39
CA LEU A 58 16.01 4.75 -13.40
C LEU A 58 16.12 3.67 -14.48
N LYS A 59 16.08 2.38 -14.10
CA LYS A 59 16.15 1.27 -15.05
C LYS A 59 14.96 1.21 -16.00
N ASN A 60 13.76 1.60 -15.55
CA ASN A 60 12.52 1.44 -16.31
C ASN A 60 11.90 2.78 -16.75
N ASN A 61 12.59 3.89 -16.51
CA ASN A 61 12.16 5.25 -16.81
C ASN A 61 10.79 5.59 -16.18
N TYR A 62 10.64 5.33 -14.88
CA TYR A 62 9.45 5.73 -14.12
C TYR A 62 9.56 7.15 -13.59
N PHE A 63 8.43 7.84 -13.53
CA PHE A 63 8.24 8.97 -12.62
C PHE A 63 7.72 8.45 -11.28
N VAL A 64 8.40 8.77 -10.17
CA VAL A 64 8.03 8.23 -8.86
C VAL A 64 6.96 9.11 -8.20
N LEU A 65 5.89 8.50 -7.74
CA LEU A 65 4.85 9.15 -6.94
C LEU A 65 4.97 8.64 -5.50
N VAL A 66 5.30 9.50 -4.55
CA VAL A 66 5.50 9.12 -3.15
C VAL A 66 4.39 9.68 -2.30
N SER A 67 3.84 8.90 -1.38
CA SER A 67 2.93 9.39 -0.35
C SER A 67 3.21 8.71 0.98
N ASN A 68 3.23 9.49 2.06
CA ASN A 68 3.24 9.00 3.43
C ASN A 68 1.81 8.96 4.01
N GLY A 69 1.65 8.25 5.12
CA GLY A 69 0.38 8.14 5.83
C GLY A 69 0.36 8.93 7.14
N PRO A 70 -0.81 8.99 7.82
CA PRO A 70 -0.98 9.70 9.10
C PRO A 70 -0.14 9.16 10.26
N ARG A 71 0.52 8.00 10.08
CA ARG A 71 1.35 7.33 11.09
C ARG A 71 2.82 7.25 10.69
N THR A 72 3.22 7.72 9.51
CA THR A 72 4.60 7.58 9.02
C THR A 72 5.53 8.50 9.81
N GLY A 73 6.46 7.94 10.59
CA GLY A 73 7.39 8.75 11.40
C GLY A 73 6.69 9.58 12.48
N LYS A 74 5.49 9.15 12.91
CA LYS A 74 4.66 9.83 13.89
C LYS A 74 5.14 9.59 15.32
N TYR A 75 5.83 8.48 15.58
CA TYR A 75 6.28 8.14 16.92
C TYR A 75 7.81 8.11 17.02
N ASP A 76 8.30 8.55 18.17
CA ASP A 76 9.66 8.29 18.64
C ASP A 76 9.61 7.03 19.52
N CYS A 77 9.94 5.89 18.92
CA CYS A 77 9.93 4.60 19.62
C CYS A 77 11.03 4.46 20.67
N GLN A 78 12.09 5.26 20.62
CA GLN A 78 13.14 5.21 21.65
C GLN A 78 12.66 5.87 22.94
N ASN A 79 11.94 6.99 22.81
CA ASN A 79 11.42 7.77 23.94
C ASN A 79 9.93 7.52 24.22
N ASN A 80 9.31 6.55 23.53
CA ASN A 80 7.89 6.21 23.60
C ASN A 80 6.96 7.44 23.53
N LYS A 81 7.21 8.33 22.55
CA LYS A 81 6.55 9.64 22.45
C LYS A 81 5.92 9.86 21.07
N GLU A 82 4.77 10.51 21.02
CA GLU A 82 4.18 11.03 19.79
C GLU A 82 4.85 12.35 19.37
N LEU A 83 5.23 12.44 18.09
CA LEU A 83 5.83 13.61 17.48
C LEU A 83 4.75 14.49 16.86
N SER A 84 4.97 15.81 16.90
CA SER A 84 4.05 16.80 16.32
C SER A 84 4.30 16.95 14.80
N VAL A 85 4.05 15.88 14.06
CA VAL A 85 4.14 15.81 12.59
C VAL A 85 2.74 15.63 11.97
N HIS A 86 2.62 15.86 10.67
CA HIS A 86 1.38 15.82 9.89
C HIS A 86 0.30 16.85 10.25
N GLU A 87 0.55 17.78 11.16
CA GLU A 87 -0.33 18.94 11.34
C GLU A 87 -0.21 19.88 10.12
N LYS A 88 -1.24 20.68 9.83
CA LYS A 88 -1.36 21.48 8.59
C LYS A 88 -0.09 22.25 8.23
N ASP A 89 0.56 22.84 9.23
CA ASP A 89 1.76 23.67 9.08
C ASP A 89 3.01 23.02 9.72
N SER A 90 2.96 21.70 10.01
CA SER A 90 4.10 20.99 10.55
C SER A 90 5.18 20.79 9.50
N ILE A 91 6.42 20.66 9.96
CA ILE A 91 7.48 20.08 9.13
C ILE A 91 7.11 18.64 8.74
N MET A 92 7.72 18.17 7.66
CA MET A 92 7.65 16.78 7.22
C MET A 92 8.35 15.88 8.25
N ASP A 93 7.86 14.64 8.38
CA ASP A 93 8.47 13.66 9.27
C ASP A 93 9.86 13.21 8.75
N MET A 94 10.69 12.69 9.66
CA MET A 94 12.06 12.30 9.33
C MET A 94 12.14 11.08 8.41
N VAL A 95 11.16 10.17 8.47
CA VAL A 95 11.14 8.96 7.65
C VAL A 95 10.92 9.33 6.19
N THR A 96 9.92 10.17 5.93
CA THR A 96 9.62 10.72 4.60
C THR A 96 10.75 11.59 4.10
N SER A 97 11.36 12.41 4.97
CA SER A 97 12.53 13.23 4.64
C SER A 97 13.73 12.37 4.21
N SER A 98 14.01 11.28 4.93
CA SER A 98 15.08 10.32 4.59
C SER A 98 14.82 9.64 3.25
N PHE A 99 13.58 9.22 2.99
CA PHE A 99 13.21 8.64 1.69
C PHE A 99 13.41 9.64 0.53
N GLN A 100 12.90 10.86 0.71
CA GLN A 100 13.02 11.93 -0.29
C GLN A 100 14.49 12.26 -0.60
N ARG A 101 15.32 12.36 0.44
CA ARG A 101 16.75 12.68 0.31
C ARG A 101 17.45 11.69 -0.64
N VAL A 102 17.24 10.39 -0.46
CA VAL A 102 17.85 9.36 -1.31
C VAL A 102 17.40 9.48 -2.77
N LEU A 103 16.10 9.72 -3.01
CA LEU A 103 15.61 9.95 -4.38
C LEU A 103 16.27 11.18 -5.04
N GLN A 104 16.47 12.26 -4.28
CA GLN A 104 17.12 13.48 -4.76
C GLN A 104 18.61 13.25 -5.06
N GLU A 105 19.33 12.58 -4.17
CA GLU A 105 20.74 12.21 -4.34
C GLU A 105 20.94 11.35 -5.60
N ASN A 106 20.03 10.41 -5.83
CA ASN A 106 20.02 9.55 -7.02
C ASN A 106 19.41 10.20 -8.27
N ARG A 107 19.00 11.48 -8.19
CA ARG A 107 18.41 12.26 -9.31
C ARG A 107 17.20 11.59 -9.96
N VAL A 108 16.40 10.89 -9.16
CA VAL A 108 15.16 10.27 -9.62
C VAL A 108 14.11 11.36 -9.83
N PRO A 109 13.36 11.39 -10.94
CA PRO A 109 12.23 12.29 -11.07
C PRO A 109 11.07 11.81 -10.19
N PHE A 110 10.61 12.65 -9.26
CA PHE A 110 9.53 12.29 -8.34
C PHE A 110 8.62 13.46 -7.98
N LYS A 111 7.43 13.10 -7.47
CA LYS A 111 6.51 14.00 -6.76
C LYS A 111 6.17 13.36 -5.42
N LEU A 112 6.35 14.13 -4.34
CA LEU A 112 5.96 13.73 -3.00
C LEU A 112 4.64 14.40 -2.61
N PHE A 113 3.74 13.61 -2.03
CA PHE A 113 2.50 14.03 -1.42
C PHE A 113 2.57 13.78 0.09
N ASP A 114 3.04 14.79 0.83
CA ASP A 114 3.13 14.76 2.29
C ASP A 114 1.73 14.86 2.91
N PHE A 115 1.37 13.89 3.75
CA PHE A 115 0.11 13.84 4.44
C PHE A 115 0.05 14.94 5.49
N LYS A 116 -1.01 15.74 5.40
CA LYS A 116 -1.35 16.78 6.36
C LYS A 116 -2.80 16.64 6.78
N LYS A 117 -3.04 16.74 8.09
CA LYS A 117 -4.37 16.71 8.67
C LYS A 117 -5.22 17.85 8.09
N GLY A 118 -6.43 17.49 7.65
CA GLY A 118 -7.35 18.43 7.01
C GLY A 118 -7.08 18.69 5.53
N GLN A 119 -6.07 18.05 4.93
CA GLN A 119 -5.89 18.04 3.47
C GLN A 119 -6.46 16.74 2.87
N PRO A 120 -6.97 16.78 1.62
CA PRO A 120 -7.40 15.58 0.92
C PRO A 120 -6.25 14.57 0.77
N SER A 121 -6.55 13.28 0.96
CA SER A 121 -5.59 12.22 0.69
C SER A 121 -5.41 12.03 -0.81
N MET A 122 -4.16 11.94 -1.25
CA MET A 122 -3.82 11.69 -2.66
C MET A 122 -3.87 10.21 -3.04
N TYR A 123 -4.18 9.31 -2.09
CA TYR A 123 -4.11 7.87 -2.30
C TYR A 123 -4.94 7.39 -3.51
N LYS A 124 -6.21 7.78 -3.60
CA LYS A 124 -7.07 7.39 -4.72
C LYS A 124 -6.60 7.95 -6.06
N ALA A 125 -6.15 9.21 -6.07
CA ALA A 125 -5.60 9.82 -7.27
C ALA A 125 -4.32 9.11 -7.73
N ILE A 126 -3.48 8.66 -6.80
CA ILE A 126 -2.30 7.83 -7.10
C ILE A 126 -2.71 6.47 -7.67
N LEU A 127 -3.72 5.80 -7.10
CA LEU A 127 -4.27 4.56 -7.68
C LEU A 127 -4.74 4.79 -9.12
N GLY A 128 -5.42 5.90 -9.40
CA GLY A 128 -5.84 6.26 -10.75
C GLY A 128 -4.67 6.53 -11.68
N ALA A 129 -3.63 7.23 -11.22
CA ALA A 129 -2.40 7.41 -11.99
C ALA A 129 -1.79 6.06 -12.39
N VAL A 130 -1.78 5.08 -11.48
CA VAL A 130 -1.29 3.72 -11.77
C VAL A 130 -2.24 2.95 -12.70
N LEU A 131 -3.56 3.04 -12.49
CA LEU A 131 -4.57 2.33 -13.26
C LEU A 131 -4.64 2.77 -14.72
N TYR A 132 -4.59 4.08 -14.96
CA TYR A 132 -4.79 4.66 -16.30
C TYR A 132 -3.51 4.80 -17.12
N ASN A 133 -2.33 4.56 -16.52
CA ASN A 133 -1.05 4.66 -17.23
C ASN A 133 -0.39 3.28 -17.33
N LYS A 134 -0.28 2.77 -18.56
CA LYS A 134 0.18 1.41 -18.83
C LYS A 134 1.57 1.16 -18.26
N HIS A 135 1.79 -0.06 -17.76
CA HIS A 135 3.05 -0.49 -17.17
C HIS A 135 3.44 0.25 -15.88
N SER A 136 2.56 1.08 -15.31
CA SER A 136 2.77 1.63 -13.98
C SER A 136 2.66 0.55 -12.92
N LEU A 137 3.35 0.76 -11.81
CA LEU A 137 3.39 -0.14 -10.66
C LEU A 137 3.11 0.64 -9.39
N ILE A 138 2.64 -0.05 -8.36
CA ILE A 138 2.54 0.49 -7.00
C ILE A 138 3.24 -0.42 -6.00
N ILE A 139 3.97 0.20 -5.08
CA ILE A 139 4.59 -0.42 -3.92
C ILE A 139 3.83 0.07 -2.67
N VAL A 140 3.23 -0.85 -1.92
CA VAL A 140 2.43 -0.57 -0.71
C VAL A 140 3.00 -1.28 0.53
N PRO A 141 2.83 -0.72 1.73
CA PRO A 141 3.40 -1.30 2.94
C PRO A 141 2.59 -2.50 3.44
N GLY A 142 3.28 -3.60 3.77
CA GLY A 142 2.63 -4.84 4.20
C GLY A 142 1.93 -4.78 5.57
N GLU A 143 2.23 -3.78 6.40
CA GLU A 143 1.53 -3.56 7.68
C GLU A 143 0.07 -3.12 7.47
N SER A 144 -0.22 -2.42 6.37
CA SER A 144 -1.56 -1.93 6.07
C SER A 144 -2.35 -2.96 5.26
N THR A 145 -2.84 -4.00 5.92
CA THR A 145 -3.67 -5.05 5.29
C THR A 145 -4.91 -4.50 4.57
N SER A 146 -5.49 -3.41 5.09
CA SER A 146 -6.60 -2.69 4.44
C SER A 146 -6.18 -2.08 3.10
N MET A 147 -5.06 -1.35 3.08
CA MET A 147 -4.52 -0.75 1.85
C MET A 147 -4.10 -1.82 0.85
N VAL A 148 -3.51 -2.93 1.30
CA VAL A 148 -3.16 -4.05 0.42
C VAL A 148 -4.40 -4.63 -0.22
N SER A 149 -5.44 -4.96 0.58
CA SER A 149 -6.70 -5.50 0.05
C SER A 149 -7.33 -4.54 -0.95
N GLU A 150 -7.43 -3.26 -0.60
CA GLU A 150 -8.02 -2.23 -1.45
C GLU A 150 -7.25 -2.04 -2.76
N THR A 151 -5.92 -1.98 -2.69
CA THR A 151 -5.08 -1.79 -3.88
C THR A 151 -5.20 -2.99 -4.83
N VAL A 152 -5.27 -4.21 -4.29
CA VAL A 152 -5.46 -5.44 -5.06
C VAL A 152 -6.84 -5.50 -5.72
N ASP A 153 -7.88 -5.05 -5.02
CA ASP A 153 -9.26 -5.05 -5.56
C ASP A 153 -9.46 -3.98 -6.65
N MET A 154 -8.62 -2.94 -6.68
CA MET A 154 -8.73 -1.81 -7.61
C MET A 154 -7.81 -1.90 -8.82
N LEU A 155 -6.66 -2.57 -8.69
CA LEU A 155 -5.63 -2.60 -9.74
C LEU A 155 -5.50 -3.96 -10.41
N PRO A 156 -5.03 -4.01 -11.67
CA PRO A 156 -4.75 -5.27 -12.35
C PRO A 156 -3.74 -6.13 -11.57
N ALA A 157 -3.89 -7.46 -11.69
CA ALA A 157 -2.89 -8.39 -11.17
C ALA A 157 -1.48 -8.05 -11.71
N LYS A 158 -0.46 -8.28 -10.89
CA LYS A 158 0.97 -7.93 -11.15
C LYS A 158 1.31 -6.44 -11.09
N THR A 159 0.34 -5.54 -10.91
CA THR A 159 0.62 -4.11 -10.71
C THR A 159 1.02 -3.80 -9.26
N VAL A 160 0.55 -4.62 -8.32
CA VAL A 160 0.73 -4.40 -6.87
C VAL A 160 1.94 -5.16 -6.36
N THR A 161 2.84 -4.43 -5.72
CA THR A 161 3.96 -4.99 -4.96
C THR A 161 3.81 -4.58 -3.50
N VAL A 162 3.92 -5.54 -2.58
CA VAL A 162 3.89 -5.28 -1.14
C VAL A 162 5.30 -5.40 -0.61
N TYR A 163 5.76 -4.44 0.19
CA TYR A 163 7.07 -4.55 0.84
C TYR A 163 6.94 -4.88 2.33
N TYR A 164 7.84 -5.74 2.80
CA TYR A 164 7.95 -6.07 4.21
C TYR A 164 8.66 -4.94 4.97
N ASN A 165 8.19 -4.69 6.19
CA ASN A 165 8.76 -3.69 7.07
C ASN A 165 8.65 -4.13 8.54
N SER A 166 9.43 -3.48 9.39
CA SER A 166 9.56 -3.78 10.81
C SER A 166 8.27 -3.64 11.64
N THR A 167 7.23 -2.96 11.13
CA THR A 167 5.96 -2.79 11.85
C THR A 167 4.95 -3.89 11.54
N MET A 168 5.33 -4.89 10.74
CA MET A 168 4.49 -6.05 10.45
C MET A 168 4.52 -7.10 11.55
N ASN A 169 3.34 -7.40 12.12
CA ASN A 169 3.14 -8.60 12.94
C ASN A 169 2.82 -9.84 12.09
N GLU A 170 2.67 -11.00 12.75
CA GLU A 170 2.39 -12.27 12.07
C GLU A 170 1.07 -12.31 11.31
N THR A 171 0.07 -11.53 11.75
CA THR A 171 -1.20 -11.40 11.04
C THR A 171 -0.99 -10.67 9.71
N HIS A 172 -0.23 -9.59 9.71
CA HIS A 172 0.14 -8.85 8.49
C HIS A 172 0.88 -9.79 7.52
N LYS A 173 1.95 -10.46 7.98
CA LYS A 173 2.73 -11.39 7.16
C LYS A 173 1.87 -12.52 6.57
N ARG A 174 0.95 -13.08 7.35
CA ARG A 174 0.02 -14.12 6.87
C ARG A 174 -0.91 -13.61 5.79
N HIS A 175 -1.47 -12.41 5.95
CA HIS A 175 -2.31 -11.79 4.93
C HIS A 175 -1.54 -11.61 3.62
N ILE A 176 -0.33 -11.02 3.66
CA ILE A 176 0.48 -10.80 2.46
C ILE A 176 0.86 -12.11 1.77
N LYS A 177 1.21 -13.14 2.55
CA LYS A 177 1.49 -14.47 2.02
C LYS A 177 0.27 -15.06 1.29
N ASN A 178 -0.94 -14.86 1.80
CA ASN A 178 -2.15 -15.32 1.12
C ASN A 178 -2.38 -14.56 -0.21
N GLU A 179 -2.21 -13.23 -0.22
CA GLU A 179 -2.29 -12.42 -1.44
C GLU A 179 -1.28 -12.86 -2.51
N PHE A 180 -0.05 -13.18 -2.08
CA PHE A 180 1.02 -13.65 -2.94
C PHE A 180 0.73 -15.04 -3.52
N ASN A 181 0.30 -15.99 -2.68
CA ASN A 181 -0.05 -17.34 -3.11
C ASN A 181 -1.23 -17.37 -4.10
N GLU A 182 -2.09 -16.36 -4.03
CA GLU A 182 -3.24 -16.21 -4.94
C GLU A 182 -2.90 -15.47 -6.24
N GLY A 183 -1.62 -15.13 -6.46
CA GLY A 183 -1.18 -14.49 -7.71
C GLY A 183 -1.42 -12.99 -7.78
N ARG A 184 -1.83 -12.35 -6.68
CA ARG A 184 -2.35 -10.96 -6.70
C ARG A 184 -1.27 -9.91 -6.47
N VAL A 185 -0.27 -10.22 -5.65
CA VAL A 185 0.82 -9.29 -5.33
C VAL A 185 2.19 -9.90 -5.56
N SER A 186 3.17 -9.07 -5.91
CA SER A 186 4.59 -9.38 -5.70
C SER A 186 5.02 -8.96 -4.29
N ILE A 187 6.11 -9.53 -3.77
CA ILE A 187 6.63 -9.19 -2.44
C ILE A 187 8.06 -8.65 -2.58
N ILE A 188 8.36 -7.52 -1.92
CA ILE A 188 9.73 -7.12 -1.60
C ILE A 188 9.99 -7.55 -0.15
N ASP A 189 10.94 -8.46 0.07
CA ASP A 189 11.28 -8.93 1.41
C ASP A 189 12.13 -7.93 2.19
N GLU A 190 12.47 -8.27 3.45
CA GLU A 190 13.26 -7.40 4.34
C GLU A 190 14.70 -7.15 3.85
N ASN A 191 15.17 -7.94 2.89
CA ASN A 191 16.48 -7.80 2.23
C ASN A 191 16.37 -7.06 0.88
N MET A 192 15.21 -6.46 0.58
CA MET A 192 14.91 -5.79 -0.69
C MET A 192 14.97 -6.72 -1.91
N HIS A 193 14.74 -8.03 -1.73
CA HIS A 193 14.60 -8.95 -2.85
C HIS A 193 13.14 -9.02 -3.32
N LEU A 194 12.97 -8.92 -4.64
CA LEU A 194 11.67 -9.06 -5.29
C LEU A 194 11.33 -10.54 -5.50
N HIS A 195 10.21 -10.96 -4.94
CA HIS A 195 9.57 -12.25 -5.17
C HIS A 195 8.34 -12.02 -6.05
N LEU A 196 8.33 -12.65 -7.23
CA LEU A 196 7.18 -12.63 -8.11
C LEU A 196 6.21 -13.74 -7.70
N PRO A 197 4.89 -13.50 -7.74
CA PRO A 197 3.93 -14.52 -7.35
C PRO A 197 3.95 -15.66 -8.36
N ASN A 198 3.80 -16.87 -7.85
CA ASN A 198 3.69 -18.06 -8.68
C ASN A 198 2.26 -18.11 -9.23
N ILE A 199 2.08 -17.91 -10.54
CA ILE A 199 0.76 -18.00 -11.19
C ILE A 199 0.69 -19.35 -11.90
N PRO A 200 -0.07 -20.34 -11.39
CA PRO A 200 -0.31 -21.56 -12.14
C PRO A 200 -0.98 -21.20 -13.47
N ASN A 201 -0.50 -21.75 -14.59
CA ASN A 201 -0.99 -21.48 -15.96
C ASN A 201 -2.51 -21.64 -16.17
N ASN A 202 -3.20 -22.23 -15.19
CA ASN A 202 -4.59 -22.64 -15.18
C ASN A 202 -5.46 -21.86 -14.18
N MET A 203 -4.90 -20.89 -13.43
CA MET A 203 -5.68 -19.93 -12.64
C MET A 203 -5.61 -18.55 -13.29
N ARG A 204 -6.77 -17.99 -13.67
CA ARG A 204 -6.88 -16.53 -13.78
C ARG A 204 -6.61 -15.99 -12.37
N ALA A 205 -5.69 -15.02 -12.25
CA ALA A 205 -5.49 -14.32 -10.99
C ALA A 205 -6.87 -13.90 -10.45
N LYS A 206 -7.18 -14.26 -9.21
CA LYS A 206 -8.48 -13.91 -8.62
C LYS A 206 -8.52 -12.39 -8.48
N TYR A 207 -9.60 -11.77 -8.92
CA TYR A 207 -9.78 -10.31 -8.85
C TYR A 207 -10.13 -9.80 -7.45
N TYR A 208 -10.38 -10.70 -6.49
CA TYR A 208 -10.84 -10.37 -5.15
C TYR A 208 -9.79 -10.71 -4.10
N SER A 209 -9.57 -9.80 -3.16
CA SER A 209 -8.70 -9.93 -1.99
C SER A 209 -9.08 -11.11 -1.10
N ALA A 210 -8.16 -11.60 -0.26
CA ALA A 210 -8.44 -12.69 0.69
C ALA A 210 -9.58 -12.30 1.64
N SER A 211 -9.62 -11.04 2.05
CA SER A 211 -10.66 -10.45 2.88
C SER A 211 -12.04 -10.55 2.22
N GLU A 212 -12.13 -10.21 0.93
CA GLU A 212 -13.38 -10.31 0.19
C GLU A 212 -13.78 -11.78 -0.06
N ASN A 213 -12.82 -12.67 -0.27
CA ASN A 213 -13.10 -14.11 -0.39
C ASN A 213 -13.67 -14.68 0.92
N ILE A 214 -13.16 -14.27 2.08
CA ILE A 214 -13.72 -14.64 3.39
C ILE A 214 -15.13 -14.06 3.54
N ALA A 215 -15.34 -12.79 3.19
CA ALA A 215 -16.65 -12.14 3.24
C ALA A 215 -17.69 -12.87 2.37
N LYS A 216 -17.32 -13.26 1.15
CA LYS A 216 -18.16 -14.07 0.26
C LYS A 216 -18.46 -15.44 0.85
N GLY A 217 -17.47 -16.11 1.43
CA GLY A 217 -17.67 -17.40 2.10
C GLY A 217 -18.68 -17.31 3.26
N ILE A 218 -18.57 -16.28 4.10
CA ILE A 218 -19.52 -16.02 5.19
C ILE A 218 -20.92 -15.72 4.64
N TYR A 219 -21.01 -14.86 3.61
CA TYR A 219 -22.29 -14.53 2.97
C TYR A 219 -22.98 -15.78 2.41
N THR A 220 -22.25 -16.62 1.68
CA THR A 220 -22.77 -17.89 1.14
C THR A 220 -23.22 -18.82 2.26
N LEU A 221 -22.44 -18.98 3.33
CA LEU A 221 -22.82 -19.82 4.49
C LEU A 221 -24.09 -19.34 5.19
N TRP A 222 -24.27 -18.02 5.28
CA TRP A 222 -25.49 -17.43 5.84
C TRP A 222 -26.72 -17.66 4.98
N HIS A 223 -26.58 -17.61 3.65
CA HIS A 223 -27.70 -17.73 2.71
C HIS A 223 -27.97 -19.17 2.24
N THR A 224 -27.06 -20.11 2.50
CA THR A 224 -27.25 -21.56 2.24
C THR A 224 -27.73 -22.35 3.45
N ARG A 225 -27.77 -21.73 4.64
CA ARG A 225 -28.53 -22.29 5.77
C ARG A 225 -30.03 -22.10 5.50
N THR A 226 -30.63 -23.05 4.79
CA THR A 226 -32.06 -23.33 4.96
C THR A 226 -32.31 -23.58 6.44
N VAL A 227 -33.03 -22.66 7.07
CA VAL A 227 -33.51 -22.82 8.44
C VAL A 227 -34.54 -23.95 8.42
N THR A 228 -34.12 -25.18 8.71
CA THR A 228 -35.02 -26.23 9.15
C THR A 228 -35.47 -25.89 10.56
N ILE A 229 -36.60 -25.17 10.66
CA ILE A 229 -37.33 -25.03 11.91
C ILE A 229 -37.87 -26.42 12.26
N PRO A 230 -37.51 -27.04 13.40
CA PRO A 230 -38.11 -28.30 13.79
C PRO A 230 -39.60 -28.08 14.00
N LYS A 231 -40.44 -28.83 13.27
CA LYS A 231 -41.88 -28.89 13.54
C LYS A 231 -42.05 -29.37 14.98
N VAL A 232 -42.60 -28.51 15.84
CA VAL A 232 -43.11 -28.88 17.15
C VAL A 232 -44.23 -29.90 16.92
N ILE A 233 -44.00 -31.14 17.34
CA ILE A 233 -45.00 -32.21 17.35
C ILE A 233 -46.00 -31.85 18.45
N LYS A 234 -47.28 -31.72 18.09
CA LYS A 234 -48.40 -31.55 19.02
C LYS A 234 -48.77 -32.87 19.67
#